data_AF-A0A3P7LYM8-F1
#
_entry.id   AF-A0A3P7LYM8-F1
#
_cell.length_a   1.000
_cell.length_b   1.000
_cell.length_c   1.000
_cell.angle_alpha   90.00
_cell.angle_beta   90.00
_cell.angle_gamma   90.00
#
_symmetry.space_group_name_H-M   'P 1'
#
loop_
_entity.id
_entity.type
_entity.pdbx_description
1 polymer ?
#
loop_
_entity_poly.entity_id
_entity_poly.type
_entity_poly.pdbx_seq_one_letter_code
_entity_poly.pdbx_strand_id
1 'polypeptide(L)'
;MYELLESFARGMDIDAFWAIMSEAIDQVNDVYSKFSDAKSVYMESKIHETYDHLLIVGNDMVQKAAIACIFSYKDKSLLPYKENFERLLDEKSFREQLVLFSINEEEGVCVVHEDHRSAVMHILLRFLYGKLWALTKRNVVESRRAAIFRYLGGCRTYELLEFLKILFAPILDVIGTSDIDYNKMEILCNDKESLFKMDFAKVNRYGG
;
A
#
# COMPACT_ATOMS: atom_id res chain seq x y z
N MET A 1 -8.34 -14.37 -7.19
CA MET A 1 -8.52 -14.25 -5.73
C MET A 1 -9.97 -14.03 -5.23
N TYR A 2 -10.66 -12.91 -5.45
CA TYR A 2 -12.02 -12.67 -4.89
C TYR A 2 -13.09 -13.63 -5.44
N GLU A 3 -13.06 -13.96 -6.74
CA GLU A 3 -13.95 -14.96 -7.34
C GLU A 3 -13.61 -16.40 -6.89
N LEU A 4 -12.34 -16.64 -6.54
CA LEU A 4 -11.85 -17.93 -6.04
C LEU A 4 -12.31 -18.12 -4.58
N LEU A 5 -12.25 -17.06 -3.76
CA LEU A 5 -12.82 -16.99 -2.41
C LEU A 5 -14.35 -17.03 -2.41
N GLU A 6 -15.03 -16.37 -3.35
CA GLU A 6 -16.50 -16.49 -3.51
C GLU A 6 -16.91 -17.89 -3.95
N SER A 7 -16.15 -18.52 -4.86
CA SER A 7 -16.41 -19.89 -5.30
C SER A 7 -16.13 -20.92 -4.20
N PHE A 8 -15.17 -20.65 -3.30
CA PHE A 8 -14.88 -21.47 -2.12
C PHE A 8 -15.92 -21.26 -1.00
N ALA A 9 -16.37 -20.01 -0.79
CA ALA A 9 -17.36 -19.64 0.23
C ALA A 9 -18.79 -20.03 -0.14
N ARG A 10 -19.14 -20.12 -1.43
CA ARG A 10 -20.48 -20.55 -1.88
C ARG A 10 -20.81 -22.01 -1.55
N GLY A 11 -19.84 -22.82 -1.11
CA GLY A 11 -20.03 -24.23 -0.74
C GLY A 11 -19.65 -24.59 0.70
N MET A 12 -19.17 -23.64 1.52
CA MET A 12 -18.71 -23.90 2.88
C MET A 12 -19.45 -23.05 3.91
N ASP A 13 -19.60 -23.62 5.10
CA ASP A 13 -20.13 -22.91 6.26
C ASP A 13 -19.22 -21.73 6.66
N ILE A 14 -19.83 -20.63 7.11
CA ILE A 14 -19.10 -19.39 7.39
C ILE A 14 -18.12 -19.54 8.55
N ASP A 15 -18.41 -20.42 9.53
CA ASP A 15 -17.51 -20.69 10.64
C ASP A 15 -16.32 -21.56 10.18
N ALA A 16 -16.54 -22.48 9.24
CA ALA A 16 -15.47 -23.25 8.60
C ALA A 16 -14.57 -22.37 7.72
N PHE A 17 -15.13 -21.38 7.03
CA PHE A 17 -14.38 -20.39 6.27
C PHE A 17 -13.48 -19.54 7.17
N TRP A 18 -14.02 -19.01 8.28
CA TRP A 18 -13.23 -18.24 9.24
C TRP A 18 -12.17 -19.09 9.93
N ALA A 19 -12.44 -20.37 10.22
CA ALA A 19 -11.45 -21.29 10.77
C ALA A 19 -10.26 -21.53 9.82
N ILE A 20 -10.52 -21.80 8.53
CA ILE A 20 -9.47 -22.02 7.53
C ILE A 20 -8.66 -20.73 7.30
N MET A 21 -9.32 -19.57 7.27
CA MET A 21 -8.63 -18.29 7.11
C MET A 21 -7.81 -17.93 8.36
N SER A 22 -8.31 -18.19 9.57
CA SER A 22 -7.53 -18.04 10.80
C SER A 22 -6.34 -18.99 10.82
N GLU A 23 -6.50 -20.25 10.42
CA GLU A 23 -5.41 -21.22 10.35
C GLU A 23 -4.35 -20.84 9.30
N ALA A 24 -4.77 -20.29 8.15
CA ALA A 24 -3.86 -19.76 7.14
C ALA A 24 -3.09 -18.53 7.64
N ILE A 25 -3.77 -17.61 8.34
CA ILE A 25 -3.16 -16.42 8.94
C ILE A 25 -2.20 -16.81 10.08
N ASP A 26 -2.55 -17.82 10.88
CA ASP A 26 -1.70 -18.33 11.96
C ASP A 26 -0.50 -19.11 11.42
N GLN A 27 -0.63 -19.87 10.33
CA GLN A 27 0.51 -20.49 9.66
C GLN A 27 1.44 -19.45 9.05
N VAL A 28 0.88 -18.40 8.45
CA VAL A 28 1.65 -17.25 7.97
C VAL A 28 2.40 -16.62 9.15
N ASN A 29 1.72 -16.30 10.25
CA ASN A 29 2.34 -15.73 11.45
C ASN A 29 3.38 -16.65 12.10
N ASP A 30 3.17 -17.97 12.13
CA ASP A 30 4.09 -18.97 12.70
C ASP A 30 5.35 -19.11 11.84
N VAL A 31 5.18 -19.15 10.51
CA VAL A 31 6.29 -19.08 9.56
C VAL A 31 7.06 -17.76 9.73
N TYR A 32 6.37 -16.63 9.91
CA TYR A 32 6.99 -15.32 10.17
C TYR A 32 7.66 -15.20 11.55
N SER A 33 7.14 -15.85 12.59
CA SER A 33 7.74 -15.88 13.93
C SER A 33 9.09 -16.62 13.94
N LYS A 34 9.25 -17.58 13.04
CA LYS A 34 10.48 -18.37 12.84
C LYS A 34 11.54 -17.61 12.03
N PHE A 35 11.18 -16.50 11.38
CA PHE A 35 12.11 -15.60 10.68
C PHE A 35 12.69 -14.49 11.58
N SER A 36 12.68 -14.66 12.91
CA SER A 36 13.38 -13.75 13.84
C SER A 36 14.89 -13.57 13.54
N ASP A 37 15.46 -14.46 12.72
CA ASP A 37 16.80 -14.41 12.15
C ASP A 37 16.85 -14.03 10.64
N ALA A 38 15.95 -13.15 10.17
CA ALA A 38 15.85 -12.66 8.78
C ALA A 38 17.14 -12.03 8.19
N LYS A 39 18.21 -11.90 9.00
CA LYS A 39 19.57 -11.55 8.53
C LYS A 39 20.28 -12.67 7.78
N SER A 40 19.86 -13.91 7.94
CA SER A 40 20.38 -15.05 7.18
C SER A 40 19.31 -15.52 6.21
N VAL A 41 19.74 -16.14 5.10
CA VAL A 41 18.90 -16.74 4.06
C VAL A 41 18.53 -15.76 2.93
N TYR A 42 19.53 -15.44 2.08
CA TYR A 42 19.56 -15.60 0.61
C TYR A 42 18.39 -15.05 -0.28
N MET A 43 17.32 -14.49 0.27
CA MET A 43 16.10 -14.05 -0.42
C MET A 43 15.57 -12.70 0.10
N GLU A 44 16.37 -11.99 0.91
CA GLU A 44 16.03 -10.70 1.53
C GLU A 44 15.41 -9.70 0.53
N SER A 45 15.97 -9.57 -0.67
CA SER A 45 15.46 -8.63 -1.70
C SER A 45 14.05 -8.97 -2.20
N LYS A 46 13.76 -10.25 -2.45
CA LYS A 46 12.42 -10.68 -2.91
C LYS A 46 11.37 -10.59 -1.80
N ILE A 47 11.79 -10.82 -0.56
CA ILE A 47 10.92 -10.66 0.62
C ILE A 47 10.60 -9.17 0.83
N HIS A 48 11.58 -8.29 0.67
CA HIS A 48 11.38 -6.85 0.72
C HIS A 48 10.41 -6.34 -0.35
N GLU A 49 10.57 -6.77 -1.60
CA GLU A 49 9.64 -6.45 -2.70
C GLU A 49 8.21 -6.95 -2.39
N THR A 50 8.10 -8.09 -1.72
CA THR A 50 6.78 -8.62 -1.30
C THR A 50 6.12 -7.70 -0.28
N TYR A 51 6.84 -7.10 0.66
CA TYR A 51 6.24 -6.15 1.60
C TYR A 51 5.72 -4.89 0.91
N ASP A 52 6.42 -4.40 -0.10
CA ASP A 52 5.94 -3.28 -0.91
C ASP A 52 4.59 -3.60 -1.57
N HIS A 53 4.43 -4.82 -2.09
CA HIS A 53 3.16 -5.30 -2.63
C HIS A 53 2.09 -5.48 -1.55
N LEU A 54 2.43 -5.94 -0.35
CA LEU A 54 1.46 -6.10 0.73
C LEU A 54 0.94 -4.75 1.23
N LEU A 55 1.78 -3.71 1.24
CA LEU A 55 1.38 -2.36 1.63
C LEU A 55 0.31 -1.77 0.71
N ILE A 56 0.33 -2.08 -0.59
CA ILE A 56 -0.60 -1.51 -1.58
C ILE A 56 -1.98 -2.20 -1.63
N VAL A 57 -2.14 -3.37 -1.00
CA VAL A 57 -3.40 -4.17 -1.02
C VAL A 57 -4.55 -3.47 -0.27
N GLY A 58 -4.26 -2.56 0.67
CA GLY A 58 -5.29 -1.77 1.38
C GLY A 58 -6.14 -2.56 2.39
N ASN A 59 -5.77 -3.81 2.69
CA ASN A 59 -6.32 -4.57 3.81
C ASN A 59 -5.60 -4.18 5.10
N ASP A 60 -6.35 -3.82 6.14
CA ASP A 60 -5.80 -3.30 7.40
C ASP A 60 -4.92 -4.31 8.14
N MET A 61 -5.32 -5.58 8.22
CA MET A 61 -4.53 -6.63 8.87
C MET A 61 -3.24 -6.91 8.10
N VAL A 62 -3.31 -6.93 6.77
CA VAL A 62 -2.15 -7.14 5.89
C VAL A 62 -1.15 -5.98 6.02
N GLN A 63 -1.62 -4.74 5.98
CA GLN A 63 -0.75 -3.56 6.14
C GLN A 63 -0.08 -3.54 7.52
N LYS A 64 -0.80 -3.90 8.59
CA LYS A 64 -0.24 -4.03 9.95
C LYS A 64 0.90 -5.05 9.99
N ALA A 65 0.67 -6.25 9.44
CA ALA A 65 1.68 -7.30 9.40
C ALA A 65 2.91 -6.88 8.56
N ALA A 66 2.69 -6.26 7.40
CA ALA A 66 3.77 -5.79 6.54
C ALA A 66 4.65 -4.73 7.23
N ILE A 67 4.02 -3.73 7.88
CA ILE A 67 4.75 -2.71 8.65
C ILE A 67 5.54 -3.34 9.80
N ALA A 68 4.95 -4.26 10.56
CA ALA A 68 5.66 -4.96 11.62
C ALA A 68 6.90 -5.70 11.10
N CYS A 69 6.78 -6.37 9.95
CA CYS A 69 7.89 -7.05 9.29
C CYS A 69 8.98 -6.06 8.86
N ILE A 70 8.62 -4.96 8.19
CA ILE A 70 9.57 -3.92 7.77
C ILE A 70 10.38 -3.38 8.96
N PHE A 71 9.72 -3.11 10.09
CA PHE A 71 10.41 -2.62 11.29
C PHE A 71 11.24 -3.70 12.01
N SER A 72 11.02 -5.00 11.75
CA SER A 72 11.84 -6.07 12.34
C SER A 72 13.29 -6.07 11.84
N TYR A 73 13.55 -5.53 10.64
CA TYR A 73 14.90 -5.38 10.07
C TYR A 73 15.74 -4.32 10.77
N LYS A 74 15.12 -3.45 11.58
CA LYS A 74 15.80 -2.40 12.37
C LYS A 74 16.67 -1.47 11.51
N ASP A 75 16.17 -1.12 10.32
CA ASP A 75 16.79 -0.10 9.47
C ASP A 75 16.90 1.22 10.25
N LYS A 76 18.11 1.77 10.33
CA LYS A 76 18.41 3.00 11.06
C LYS A 76 17.63 4.21 10.51
N SER A 77 17.34 4.22 9.22
CA SER A 77 16.60 5.30 8.56
C SER A 77 15.09 5.23 8.84
N LEU A 78 14.56 4.05 9.16
CA LEU A 78 13.13 3.87 9.43
C LEU A 78 12.81 3.88 10.92
N LEU A 79 13.65 3.25 11.75
CA LEU A 79 13.39 3.00 13.16
C LEU A 79 12.92 4.23 13.97
N PRO A 80 13.44 5.45 13.76
CA PRO A 80 12.95 6.65 14.44
C PRO A 80 11.47 6.97 14.19
N TYR A 81 10.91 6.49 13.08
CA TYR A 81 9.53 6.77 12.64
C TYR A 81 8.56 5.62 12.94
N LYS A 82 9.02 4.55 13.60
CA LYS A 82 8.19 3.37 13.89
C LYS A 82 6.87 3.72 14.55
N GLU A 83 6.91 4.54 15.60
CA GLU A 83 5.71 4.95 16.33
C GLU A 83 4.75 5.76 15.44
N ASN A 84 5.27 6.58 14.52
CA ASN A 84 4.43 7.34 13.59
C ASN A 84 3.67 6.40 12.65
N PHE A 85 4.33 5.38 12.10
CA PHE A 85 3.68 4.37 11.27
C PHE A 85 2.68 3.52 12.06
N GLU A 86 3.00 3.14 13.30
CA GLU A 86 2.07 2.41 14.18
C GLU A 86 0.80 3.22 14.49
N ARG A 87 0.93 4.53 14.71
CA ARG A 87 -0.22 5.42 14.89
C ARG A 87 -1.04 5.59 13.61
N LEU A 88 -0.39 5.64 12.44
CA LEU A 88 -1.09 5.69 11.14
C LEU A 88 -1.90 4.42 10.83
N LEU A 89 -1.60 3.29 11.45
CA LEU A 89 -2.36 2.05 11.27
C LEU A 89 -3.76 2.12 11.93
N ASP A 90 -3.99 3.02 12.88
CA ASP A 90 -5.31 3.20 13.48
C ASP A 90 -6.22 4.04 12.56
N GLU A 91 -7.21 3.37 11.97
CA GLU A 91 -8.19 3.99 11.07
C GLU A 91 -8.99 5.12 11.73
N LYS A 92 -9.22 5.06 13.05
CA LYS A 92 -10.02 6.08 13.76
C LYS A 92 -9.28 7.40 13.86
N SER A 93 -7.97 7.34 14.11
CA SER A 93 -7.11 8.51 14.29
C SER A 93 -6.28 8.84 13.05
N PHE A 94 -6.36 8.02 11.98
CA PHE A 94 -5.56 8.14 10.76
C PHE A 94 -5.40 9.57 10.25
N ARG A 95 -6.50 10.32 10.13
CA ARG A 95 -6.47 11.71 9.64
C ARG A 95 -5.64 12.64 10.52
N GLU A 96 -5.80 12.52 11.83
CA GLU A 96 -5.07 13.33 12.80
C GLU A 96 -3.59 12.96 12.79
N GLN A 97 -3.30 11.66 12.80
CA GLN A 97 -1.94 11.14 12.76
C GLN A 97 -1.22 11.51 11.44
N LEU A 98 -1.95 11.57 10.32
CA LEU A 98 -1.41 12.01 9.04
C LEU A 98 -1.00 13.47 9.05
N VAL A 99 -1.71 14.34 9.79
CA VAL A 99 -1.31 15.74 9.97
C VAL A 99 -0.10 15.85 10.89
N LEU A 100 -0.06 15.06 11.98
CA LEU A 100 1.04 15.06 12.93
C LEU A 100 2.34 14.53 12.31
N PHE A 101 2.26 13.55 11.42
CA PHE A 101 3.42 13.04 10.70
C PHE A 101 3.74 13.88 9.45
N SER A 102 3.98 15.18 9.64
CA SER A 102 4.19 16.11 8.53
C SER A 102 5.52 15.87 7.79
N ILE A 103 5.46 15.93 6.47
CA ILE A 103 6.60 15.86 5.53
C ILE A 103 6.85 17.18 4.81
N ASN A 104 6.07 18.23 5.14
CA ASN A 104 6.17 19.53 4.49
C ASN A 104 7.38 20.29 5.04
N GLU A 105 8.27 20.71 4.15
CA GLU A 105 9.47 21.48 4.47
C GLU A 105 9.20 22.97 4.61
N GLU A 106 8.16 23.49 3.95
CA GLU A 106 7.88 24.93 3.87
C GLU A 106 7.37 25.54 5.18
N GLU A 107 7.02 24.72 6.17
CA GLU A 107 6.48 25.18 7.46
C GLU A 107 7.46 24.94 8.64
N GLY A 108 8.64 24.35 8.39
CA GLY A 108 9.58 23.98 9.47
C GLY A 108 9.04 22.91 10.42
N VAL A 109 7.92 22.28 10.08
CA VAL A 109 7.23 21.21 10.85
C VAL A 109 7.58 19.82 10.31
N CYS A 110 8.55 19.71 9.38
CA CYS A 110 8.95 18.41 8.83
C CYS A 110 9.47 17.50 9.94
N VAL A 111 8.78 16.38 10.14
CA VAL A 111 9.15 15.35 11.13
C VAL A 111 10.27 14.46 10.60
N VAL A 112 10.33 14.29 9.27
CA VAL A 112 11.26 13.38 8.61
C VAL A 112 12.57 14.09 8.32
N HIS A 113 13.67 13.49 8.77
CA HIS A 113 15.03 13.98 8.52
C HIS A 113 15.42 13.68 7.07
N GLU A 114 16.21 14.56 6.46
CA GLU A 114 16.58 14.46 5.05
C GLU A 114 17.21 13.11 4.69
N ASP A 115 18.19 12.66 5.47
CA ASP A 115 18.88 11.38 5.26
C ASP A 115 17.96 10.16 5.33
N HIS A 116 16.82 10.29 6.01
CA HIS A 116 15.85 9.21 6.18
C HIS A 116 14.70 9.29 5.17
N ARG A 117 14.52 10.43 4.51
CA ARG A 117 13.33 10.78 3.74
C ARG A 117 13.06 9.78 2.62
N SER A 118 14.11 9.37 1.89
CA SER A 118 13.95 8.39 0.81
C SER A 118 13.36 7.07 1.31
N ALA A 119 13.84 6.53 2.43
CA ALA A 119 13.36 5.27 2.98
C ALA A 119 11.93 5.41 3.53
N VAL A 120 11.66 6.49 4.27
CA VAL A 120 10.34 6.76 4.86
C VAL A 120 9.28 6.93 3.77
N MET A 121 9.57 7.74 2.75
CA MET A 121 8.61 8.02 1.67
C MET A 121 8.33 6.79 0.82
N HIS A 122 9.32 5.92 0.60
CA HIS A 122 9.12 4.65 -0.10
C HIS A 122 8.02 3.79 0.55
N ILE A 123 8.04 3.66 1.88
CA ILE A 123 7.04 2.89 2.65
C ILE A 123 5.73 3.66 2.76
N LEU A 124 5.80 4.96 3.08
CA LEU A 124 4.64 5.80 3.33
C LEU A 124 3.74 5.92 2.11
N LEU A 125 4.30 6.16 0.91
CA LEU A 125 3.52 6.32 -0.31
C LEU A 125 2.76 5.04 -0.69
N ARG A 126 3.37 3.87 -0.52
CA ARG A 126 2.73 2.55 -0.74
C ARG A 126 1.62 2.29 0.28
N PHE A 127 1.88 2.58 1.55
CA PHE A 127 0.89 2.49 2.61
C PHE A 127 -0.33 3.38 2.35
N LEU A 128 -0.10 4.65 2.00
CA LEU A 128 -1.16 5.62 1.67
C LEU A 128 -1.95 5.20 0.43
N TYR A 129 -1.30 4.62 -0.58
CA TYR A 129 -1.99 4.05 -1.72
C TYR A 129 -2.95 2.94 -1.28
N GLY A 130 -2.52 2.00 -0.43
CA GLY A 130 -3.43 0.98 0.09
C GLY A 130 -4.61 1.58 0.87
N LYS A 131 -4.36 2.60 1.71
CA LYS A 131 -5.43 3.33 2.42
C LYS A 131 -6.37 4.09 1.47
N LEU A 132 -5.93 4.49 0.28
CA LEU A 132 -6.78 5.15 -0.72
C LEU A 132 -7.94 4.23 -1.18
N TRP A 133 -7.66 2.93 -1.28
CA TRP A 133 -8.56 1.91 -1.82
C TRP A 133 -9.26 1.04 -0.76
N ALA A 134 -8.81 1.10 0.50
CA ALA A 134 -9.41 0.36 1.61
C ALA A 134 -10.94 0.59 1.70
N LEU A 135 -11.73 -0.48 1.75
CA LEU A 135 -13.19 -0.38 1.83
C LEU A 135 -13.65 -0.07 3.25
N THR A 136 -14.46 0.98 3.42
CA THR A 136 -15.12 1.34 4.69
C THR A 136 -16.42 2.11 4.40
N LYS A 137 -17.04 2.72 5.41
CA LYS A 137 -18.24 3.56 5.25
C LYS A 137 -17.95 4.71 4.28
N ARG A 138 -18.87 4.97 3.33
CA ARG A 138 -18.69 5.94 2.23
C ARG A 138 -18.18 7.31 2.65
N ASN A 139 -18.79 7.93 3.67
CA ASN A 139 -18.38 9.27 4.16
C ASN A 139 -16.95 9.27 4.73
N VAL A 140 -16.52 8.14 5.30
CA VAL A 140 -15.16 7.96 5.83
C VAL A 140 -14.16 7.82 4.68
N VAL A 141 -14.52 7.09 3.62
CA VAL A 141 -13.70 6.95 2.40
C VAL A 141 -13.43 8.31 1.75
N GLU A 142 -14.48 9.10 1.52
CA GLU A 142 -14.35 10.42 0.87
C GLU A 142 -13.46 11.36 1.70
N SER A 143 -13.69 11.39 3.01
CA SER A 143 -12.88 12.20 3.93
C SER A 143 -11.43 11.74 4.00
N ARG A 144 -11.17 10.43 4.00
CA ARG A 144 -9.82 9.86 4.05
C ARG A 144 -9.05 10.17 2.78
N ARG A 145 -9.68 9.99 1.61
CA ARG A 145 -9.09 10.33 0.31
C ARG A 145 -8.70 11.81 0.25
N ALA A 146 -9.60 12.70 0.67
CA ALA A 146 -9.30 14.13 0.73
C ALA A 146 -8.09 14.44 1.63
N ALA A 147 -7.97 13.79 2.79
CA ALA A 147 -6.83 13.94 3.68
C ALA A 147 -5.52 13.43 3.04
N ILE A 148 -5.56 12.28 2.37
CA ILE A 148 -4.40 11.73 1.65
C ILE A 148 -3.95 12.68 0.54
N PHE A 149 -4.85 13.15 -0.31
CA PHE A 149 -4.48 14.08 -1.39
C PHE A 149 -3.93 15.40 -0.87
N ARG A 150 -4.48 15.93 0.23
CA ARG A 150 -3.93 17.11 0.89
C ARG A 150 -2.51 16.86 1.40
N TYR A 151 -2.29 15.68 2.01
CA TYR A 151 -0.98 15.29 2.51
C TYR A 151 0.06 15.17 1.38
N LEU A 152 -0.33 14.58 0.24
CA LEU A 152 0.52 14.47 -0.95
C LEU A 152 0.92 15.84 -1.53
N GLY A 153 0.19 16.91 -1.22
CA GLY A 153 0.58 18.28 -1.56
C GLY A 153 1.87 18.75 -0.88
N GLY A 154 2.29 18.10 0.22
CA GLY A 154 3.57 18.35 0.90
C GLY A 154 4.73 17.47 0.40
N CYS A 155 4.50 16.62 -0.59
CA CYS A 155 5.55 15.79 -1.20
C CYS A 155 6.43 16.61 -2.15
N ARG A 156 7.69 16.22 -2.27
CA ARG A 156 8.56 16.72 -3.35
C ARG A 156 8.11 16.17 -4.69
N THR A 157 8.50 16.83 -5.78
CA THR A 157 8.09 16.46 -7.14
C THR A 157 8.42 15.01 -7.50
N TYR A 158 9.61 14.51 -7.12
CA TYR A 158 10.00 13.13 -7.40
C TYR A 158 9.19 12.12 -6.58
N GLU A 159 8.84 12.45 -5.33
CA GLU A 159 8.04 11.59 -4.44
C GLU A 159 6.60 11.48 -4.95
N LEU A 160 6.06 12.61 -5.39
CA LEU A 160 4.75 12.63 -6.04
C LEU A 160 4.78 11.79 -7.32
N LEU A 161 5.84 11.87 -8.12
CA LEU A 161 6.00 11.03 -9.31
C LEU A 161 6.00 9.54 -8.97
N GLU A 162 6.73 9.12 -7.92
CA GLU A 162 6.73 7.73 -7.44
C GLU A 162 5.32 7.28 -7.00
N PHE A 163 4.58 8.14 -6.31
CA PHE A 163 3.19 7.84 -5.96
C PHE A 163 2.30 7.68 -7.19
N LEU A 164 2.45 8.56 -8.20
CA LEU A 164 1.69 8.48 -9.44
C LEU A 164 2.03 7.23 -10.24
N LYS A 165 3.28 6.76 -10.23
CA LYS A 165 3.66 5.47 -10.83
C LYS A 165 2.87 4.32 -10.20
N ILE A 166 2.78 4.28 -8.87
CA ILE A 166 1.97 3.26 -8.17
C ILE A 166 0.48 3.43 -8.52
N LEU A 167 -0.01 4.67 -8.54
CA LEU A 167 -1.41 4.98 -8.83
C LEU A 167 -1.85 4.50 -10.21
N PHE A 168 -0.99 4.73 -11.20
CA PHE A 168 -1.26 4.43 -12.60
C PHE A 168 -0.70 3.08 -13.07
N ALA A 169 0.06 2.35 -12.25
CA ALA A 169 0.62 1.05 -12.62
C ALA A 169 -0.43 0.09 -13.23
N PRO A 170 -1.65 -0.06 -12.67
CA PRO A 170 -2.66 -0.93 -13.29
C PRO A 170 -3.11 -0.48 -14.68
N ILE A 171 -3.05 0.82 -14.96
CA ILE A 171 -3.41 1.41 -16.26
C ILE A 171 -2.23 1.24 -17.23
N LEU A 172 -0.99 1.49 -16.78
CA LEU A 172 0.21 1.32 -17.58
C LEU A 172 0.41 -0.14 -18.03
N ASP A 173 0.08 -1.10 -17.16
CA ASP A 173 0.08 -2.52 -17.50
C ASP A 173 -0.91 -2.86 -18.62
N VAL A 174 -2.08 -2.22 -18.65
CA VAL A 174 -3.07 -2.40 -19.75
C VAL A 174 -2.54 -1.84 -21.06
N ILE A 175 -1.84 -0.71 -21.00
CA ILE A 175 -1.34 0.00 -22.17
C ILE A 175 -0.05 -0.68 -22.70
N GLY A 176 0.59 -1.54 -21.90
CA GLY A 176 1.84 -2.21 -22.26
C GLY A 176 3.04 -1.26 -22.24
N THR A 177 3.02 -0.24 -21.40
CA THR A 177 4.10 0.75 -21.28
C THR A 177 4.76 0.69 -19.89
N SER A 178 6.07 0.54 -19.85
CA SER A 178 6.87 0.50 -18.61
C SER A 178 7.10 1.88 -17.97
N ASP A 179 6.90 2.95 -18.74
CA ASP A 179 7.16 4.33 -18.33
C ASP A 179 5.92 5.21 -18.48
N ILE A 180 5.80 6.23 -17.62
CA ILE A 180 4.74 7.24 -17.73
C ILE A 180 5.00 8.10 -18.97
N ASP A 181 4.38 7.71 -20.09
CA ASP A 181 4.34 8.51 -21.31
C ASP A 181 3.11 9.43 -21.25
N TYR A 182 3.36 10.70 -20.87
CA TYR A 182 2.33 11.71 -20.74
C TYR A 182 1.55 11.96 -22.05
N ASN A 183 2.21 11.84 -23.21
CA ASN A 183 1.55 12.01 -24.50
C ASN A 183 0.58 10.85 -24.77
N LYS A 184 0.98 9.61 -24.47
CA LYS A 184 0.07 8.46 -24.57
C LYS A 184 -1.08 8.53 -23.56
N MET A 185 -0.80 8.95 -22.32
CA MET A 185 -1.82 9.19 -21.29
C MET A 185 -2.84 10.23 -21.73
N GLU A 186 -2.40 11.33 -22.34
CA GLU A 186 -3.28 12.37 -22.87
C GLU A 186 -4.14 11.85 -24.03
N ILE A 187 -3.55 11.08 -24.96
CA ILE A 187 -4.27 10.43 -26.05
C ILE A 187 -5.34 9.46 -25.51
N LEU A 188 -5.01 8.67 -24.49
CA LEU A 188 -5.94 7.73 -23.84
C LEU A 188 -7.05 8.42 -23.05
N CYS A 189 -6.74 9.49 -22.32
CA CYS A 189 -7.74 10.30 -21.61
C CYS A 189 -8.74 10.96 -22.58
N ASN A 190 -8.27 11.32 -23.77
CA ASN A 190 -9.10 11.93 -24.81
C ASN A 190 -9.89 10.88 -25.63
N ASP A 191 -9.43 9.63 -25.69
CA ASP A 191 -10.16 8.52 -26.29
C ASP A 191 -11.06 7.80 -25.27
N LYS A 192 -12.21 8.42 -25.00
CA LYS A 192 -13.23 7.86 -24.09
C LYS A 192 -13.67 6.45 -24.49
N GLU A 193 -13.71 6.11 -25.78
CA GLU A 193 -14.13 4.77 -26.20
C GLU A 193 -13.12 3.71 -25.80
N SER A 194 -11.82 3.98 -25.92
CA SER A 194 -10.78 3.04 -25.51
C SER A 194 -10.75 2.84 -24.00
N LEU A 195 -10.95 3.90 -23.20
CA LEU A 195 -11.06 3.78 -21.74
C LEU A 195 -12.26 2.95 -21.29
N PHE A 196 -13.41 3.06 -21.96
CA PHE A 196 -14.61 2.26 -21.62
C PHE A 196 -14.54 0.82 -22.16
N LYS A 197 -13.75 0.57 -23.21
CA LYS A 197 -13.51 -0.77 -23.77
C LYS A 197 -12.35 -1.51 -23.08
N MET A 198 -11.53 -0.81 -22.30
CA MET A 198 -10.51 -1.43 -21.45
C MET A 198 -11.18 -2.30 -20.39
N ASP A 199 -10.97 -3.61 -20.52
CA ASP A 199 -11.48 -4.60 -19.59
C ASP A 199 -10.66 -4.58 -18.29
N PHE A 200 -11.02 -3.67 -17.39
CA PHE A 200 -10.41 -3.57 -16.06
C PHE A 200 -10.64 -4.80 -15.16
N ALA A 201 -11.43 -5.78 -15.62
CA ALA A 201 -11.56 -7.09 -14.97
C ALA A 201 -10.49 -8.09 -15.44
N LYS A 202 -9.89 -7.88 -16.62
CA LYS A 202 -8.70 -8.62 -17.10
C LYS A 202 -7.38 -8.02 -16.63
N VAL A 203 -7.40 -6.80 -16.11
CA VAL A 203 -6.28 -6.26 -15.32
C VAL A 203 -6.15 -7.17 -14.13
N ASN A 204 -5.06 -7.93 -14.10
CA ASN A 204 -4.75 -8.87 -13.06
C ASN A 204 -4.59 -8.09 -11.75
N ARG A 205 -5.70 -7.92 -11.01
CA ARG A 205 -5.71 -7.32 -9.69
C ARG A 205 -5.14 -8.35 -8.72
N TYR A 206 -3.82 -8.50 -8.81
CA TYR A 206 -3.01 -9.55 -8.19
C TYR A 206 -3.36 -10.95 -8.71
N GLY A 207 -2.39 -11.58 -9.39
CA GLY A 207 -2.52 -12.91 -9.95
C GLY A 207 -2.93 -13.98 -8.95
N GLY A 208 -3.83 -14.86 -9.39
CA GLY A 208 -4.14 -16.17 -8.81
C GLY A 208 -4.82 -16.13 -7.46
#